data_AF-A0A534W409-F1
#
_entry.id   AF-A0A534W409-F1
#
_cell.length_a   1.000
_cell.length_b   1.000
_cell.length_c   1.000
_cell.angle_alpha   90.00
_cell.angle_beta   90.00
_cell.angle_gamma   90.00
#
_symmetry.space_group_name_H-M   'P 1'
#
loop_
_entity.id
_entity.type
_entity.pdbx_description
1 polymer ?
#
loop_
_entity_poly.entity_id
_entity_poly.type
_entity_poly.pdbx_seq_one_letter_code
_entity_poly.pdbx_strand_id
1 'polypeptide(L)'
;MVQAEVGWPGVSFTYLHGANERTDFGARVNFNYGFMNTTNSLTGVDLQIPYRYRMTDAPSGGINVVLQASPGLTLYSNHGSTLFGVGGPLGIVAGARVSDSLTLDAGAEVPVLLSFTNPFGVVFGPL
;
A
#
# COMPACT_ATOMS: atom_id res chain seq x y z
N MET A 1 11.44 -3.59 -10.58
CA MET A 1 11.98 -2.75 -9.48
C MET A 1 11.92 -3.54 -8.19
N VAL A 2 12.99 -3.52 -7.39
CA VAL A 2 13.02 -4.08 -6.04
C VAL A 2 13.25 -2.93 -5.08
N GLN A 3 12.46 -2.85 -4.02
CA GLN A 3 12.55 -1.83 -2.98
C GLN A 3 12.48 -2.52 -1.63
N ALA A 4 13.36 -2.15 -0.72
CA ALA A 4 13.33 -2.56 0.67
C ALA A 4 13.31 -1.30 1.51
N GLU A 5 12.38 -1.23 2.47
CA GLU A 5 12.31 -0.12 3.41
C GLU A 5 12.46 -0.70 4.81
N VAL A 6 13.30 -0.05 5.61
CA VAL A 6 13.54 -0.43 6.99
C VAL A 6 13.31 0.81 7.82
N GLY A 7 12.36 0.75 8.74
CA GLY A 7 12.07 1.84 9.64
C GLY A 7 11.31 1.37 10.87
N TRP A 8 11.13 2.26 11.85
CA TRP A 8 10.10 2.01 12.84
C TRP A 8 8.73 2.28 12.20
N PRO A 9 7.71 1.41 12.35
CA PRO A 9 7.63 0.21 13.19
C PRO A 9 7.83 -1.14 12.46
N GLY A 10 8.39 -1.15 11.24
CA GLY A 10 8.42 -2.35 10.41
C GLY A 10 9.47 -2.37 9.29
N VAL A 11 9.65 -3.56 8.71
CA VAL A 11 10.43 -3.76 7.48
C VAL A 11 9.47 -4.09 6.34
N SER A 12 9.59 -3.38 5.22
CA SER A 12 8.85 -3.68 4.00
C SER A 12 9.81 -4.18 2.91
N PHE A 13 9.36 -5.17 2.16
CA PHE A 13 10.00 -5.61 0.93
C PHE A 13 8.97 -5.55 -0.19
N THR A 14 9.25 -4.80 -1.24
CA THR A 14 8.38 -4.64 -2.40
C THR A 14 9.12 -5.05 -3.67
N TYR A 15 8.54 -6.01 -4.38
CA TYR A 15 8.90 -6.36 -5.74
C TYR A 15 7.81 -5.87 -6.68
N LEU A 16 8.16 -5.06 -7.69
CA LEU A 16 7.24 -4.56 -8.70
C LEU A 16 7.76 -4.92 -10.10
N HIS A 17 6.88 -5.49 -10.93
CA HIS A 17 7.13 -5.88 -12.31
C HIS A 17 6.16 -5.13 -13.24
N GLY A 18 6.71 -4.50 -14.28
CA GLY A 18 5.90 -3.85 -15.32
C GLY A 18 5.35 -4.91 -16.26
N ALA A 19 4.05 -5.18 -16.19
CA ALA A 19 3.39 -6.14 -17.08
C ALA A 19 3.32 -5.63 -18.50
N ASN A 20 2.96 -4.35 -18.62
CA ASN A 20 2.70 -3.61 -19.85
C ASN A 20 3.13 -2.15 -19.66
N GLU A 21 3.12 -1.36 -20.73
CA GLU A 21 3.49 0.07 -20.70
C GLU A 21 2.65 0.92 -19.72
N ARG A 22 1.41 0.47 -19.44
CA ARG A 22 0.46 1.14 -18.55
C ARG A 22 0.21 0.43 -17.23
N THR A 23 0.66 -0.81 -17.07
CA THR A 23 0.29 -1.64 -15.91
C THR A 23 1.51 -2.21 -15.23
N ASP A 24 1.62 -1.92 -13.93
CA ASP A 24 2.62 -2.49 -13.05
C ASP A 24 1.91 -3.36 -11.99
N PHE A 25 2.39 -4.57 -11.74
CA PHE A 25 1.93 -5.42 -10.62
C PHE A 25 3.12 -5.92 -9.81
N GLY A 26 2.89 -6.35 -8.58
CA GLY A 26 3.97 -6.79 -7.72
C GLY A 26 3.54 -7.61 -6.52
N ALA A 27 4.51 -7.83 -5.64
CA ALA A 27 4.32 -8.43 -4.34
C ALA A 27 5.01 -7.54 -3.30
N ARG A 28 4.30 -7.23 -2.22
CA ARG A 28 4.82 -6.50 -1.07
C ARG A 28 4.61 -7.33 0.18
N VAL A 29 5.67 -7.49 0.97
CA VAL A 29 5.64 -8.13 2.28
C VAL A 29 6.05 -7.08 3.29
N ASN A 30 5.18 -6.81 4.26
CA ASN A 30 5.51 -5.95 5.40
C ASN A 30 5.57 -6.80 6.66
N PHE A 31 6.63 -6.64 7.43
CA PHE A 31 6.77 -7.21 8.76
C PHE A 31 6.78 -6.06 9.77
N ASN A 32 5.72 -5.96 10.56
CA ASN A 32 5.56 -4.96 11.59
C ASN A 32 5.95 -5.56 12.93
N TYR A 33 6.87 -4.93 13.66
CA TYR A 33 7.37 -5.39 14.95
C TYR A 33 7.19 -4.36 16.08
N GLY A 34 6.46 -3.28 15.82
CA GLY A 34 6.15 -2.24 16.79
C GLY A 34 4.78 -1.60 16.53
N PHE A 35 4.29 -0.86 17.52
CA PHE A 35 3.10 0.00 17.38
C PHE A 35 3.54 1.44 17.66
N MET A 36 3.06 2.40 16.87
CA MET A 36 3.32 3.81 17.21
C MET A 36 2.76 4.10 18.61
N ASN A 37 3.59 4.72 19.45
CA ASN A 37 3.24 5.23 20.79
C ASN A 37 3.17 4.22 21.97
N THR A 38 3.60 2.95 21.83
CA THR A 38 3.71 2.04 23.00
C THR A 38 4.91 1.08 22.92
N THR A 39 5.54 0.75 24.05
CA THR A 39 6.62 -0.26 24.20
C THR A 39 6.16 -1.71 24.00
N ASN A 40 4.92 -1.91 23.54
CA ASN A 40 4.32 -3.22 23.39
C ASN A 40 4.74 -3.85 22.06
N SER A 41 5.38 -5.02 22.13
CA SER A 41 5.77 -5.80 20.96
C SER A 41 4.53 -6.37 20.28
N LEU A 42 4.08 -5.67 19.25
CA LEU A 42 3.02 -6.11 18.35
C LEU A 42 3.68 -6.65 17.08
N THR A 43 3.41 -7.91 16.76
CA THR A 43 3.96 -8.56 15.56
C THR A 43 2.86 -8.71 14.52
N GLY A 44 3.09 -8.19 13.33
CA GLY A 44 2.18 -8.30 12.21
C GLY A 44 2.88 -8.58 10.90
N VAL A 45 2.16 -9.22 9.99
CA VAL A 45 2.60 -9.47 8.62
C VAL A 45 1.50 -9.02 7.68
N ASP A 46 1.86 -8.20 6.70
CA ASP A 46 0.99 -7.83 5.59
C ASP A 46 1.56 -8.38 4.29
N LEU A 47 0.72 -9.07 3.52
CA LEU A 47 1.04 -9.58 2.19
C LEU A 47 0.15 -8.87 1.19
N GLN A 48 0.70 -7.97 0.41
CA GLN A 48 -0.04 -7.13 -0.53
C GLN A 48 0.39 -7.38 -1.97
N ILE A 49 -0.55 -7.22 -2.90
CA ILE A 49 -0.33 -7.31 -4.34
C ILE A 49 -0.49 -5.89 -4.90
N PRO A 50 0.56 -5.05 -4.90
CA PRO A 50 0.47 -3.73 -5.50
C PRO A 50 0.16 -3.84 -6.98
N TYR A 51 -0.85 -3.10 -7.40
CA TYR A 51 -1.33 -2.94 -8.76
C TYR A 51 -1.42 -1.46 -9.09
N ARG A 52 -0.81 -1.05 -10.21
CA ARG A 52 -0.84 0.34 -10.69
C ARG A 52 -1.25 0.33 -12.15
N TYR A 53 -2.22 1.17 -12.49
CA TYR A 53 -2.71 1.35 -13.85
C TYR A 53 -2.65 2.82 -14.23
N ARG A 54 -1.84 3.15 -15.23
CA ARG A 54 -1.74 4.49 -15.82
C ARG A 54 -2.86 4.66 -16.82
N MET A 55 -3.74 5.62 -16.56
CA MET A 55 -4.88 5.93 -17.43
C MET A 55 -4.50 6.81 -18.62
N THR A 56 -3.38 7.53 -18.51
CA THR A 56 -2.93 8.54 -19.47
C THR A 56 -1.52 8.24 -19.94
N ASP A 57 -1.27 8.42 -21.24
CA ASP A 57 0.03 8.15 -21.86
C ASP A 57 0.90 9.40 -22.04
N ALA A 58 0.45 10.59 -21.63
CA ALA A 58 1.03 11.85 -22.07
C ALA A 58 2.54 11.99 -21.70
N PRO A 59 3.48 11.82 -22.67
CA PRO A 59 4.91 11.84 -22.38
C PRO A 59 5.48 13.26 -22.27
N SER A 60 4.75 14.27 -22.74
CA SER A 60 5.20 15.65 -22.89
C SER A 60 4.17 16.64 -22.35
N GLY A 61 4.30 17.02 -21.08
CA GLY A 61 3.58 18.17 -20.49
C GLY A 61 2.13 17.96 -20.05
N GLY A 62 1.64 16.71 -20.00
CA GLY A 62 0.26 16.40 -19.63
C GLY A 62 0.06 16.00 -18.16
N ILE A 63 -1.21 15.95 -17.75
CA ILE A 63 -1.66 15.34 -16.49
C ILE A 63 -1.52 13.81 -16.63
N ASN A 64 -0.81 13.19 -15.70
CA ASN A 64 -0.72 11.75 -15.53
C ASN A 64 -1.73 11.29 -14.47
N VAL A 65 -2.66 10.41 -14.82
CA VAL A 65 -3.59 9.82 -13.84
C VAL A 65 -3.27 8.33 -13.67
N VAL A 66 -3.05 7.93 -12.42
CA VAL A 66 -2.71 6.55 -12.03
C VAL A 66 -3.75 6.05 -11.03
N LEU A 67 -4.38 4.92 -11.33
CA LEU A 67 -5.12 4.14 -10.35
C LEU A 67 -4.16 3.19 -9.65
N GLN A 68 -4.26 3.09 -8.33
CA GLN A 68 -3.47 2.18 -7.54
C GLN A 68 -4.36 1.37 -6.59
N ALA A 69 -4.05 0.09 -6.48
CA ALA A 69 -4.72 -0.81 -5.56
C ALA A 69 -3.67 -1.76 -4.99
N SER A 70 -3.65 -1.99 -3.68
CA SER A 70 -2.74 -2.97 -3.08
C SER A 70 -3.52 -3.98 -2.23
N PRO A 71 -4.43 -4.76 -2.83
CA PRO A 71 -5.17 -5.78 -2.10
C PRO A 71 -4.21 -6.78 -1.47
N GLY A 72 -4.54 -7.24 -0.27
CA GLY A 72 -3.65 -8.06 0.52
C GLY A 72 -4.31 -8.72 1.71
N LEU A 73 -3.51 -9.55 2.36
CA LEU A 73 -3.83 -10.21 3.62
C LEU A 73 -3.06 -9.52 4.72
N THR A 74 -3.72 -9.36 5.86
CA THR A 74 -3.17 -8.72 7.04
C THR A 74 -3.35 -9.67 8.22
N LEU A 75 -2.24 -9.95 8.90
CA LEU A 75 -2.19 -10.77 10.10
C LEU A 75 -1.51 -9.96 11.20
N TYR A 76 -2.22 -9.66 12.28
CA TYR A 76 -1.66 -8.99 13.45
C TYR A 76 -1.88 -9.84 14.69
N SER A 77 -0.86 -9.98 15.53
CA SER A 77 -0.98 -10.64 16.84
C SER A 77 -0.68 -9.64 17.96
N ASN A 78 -1.60 -9.54 18.91
CA ASN A 78 -1.52 -8.69 20.10
C ASN A 78 -1.87 -9.51 21.34
N HIS A 79 -0.88 -9.84 22.18
CA HIS A 79 -1.06 -10.44 23.51
C HIS A 79 -2.11 -11.57 23.59
N GLY A 80 -2.08 -12.51 22.63
CA GLY A 80 -2.98 -13.67 22.60
C GLY A 80 -4.24 -13.51 21.74
N SER A 81 -4.48 -12.33 21.17
CA SER A 81 -5.50 -12.10 20.14
C SER A 81 -4.86 -11.95 18.77
N THR A 82 -5.38 -12.66 17.77
CA THR A 82 -4.89 -12.60 16.38
C THR A 82 -5.97 -12.00 15.50
N LEU A 83 -5.69 -10.83 14.93
CA LEU A 83 -6.50 -10.20 13.89
C LEU A 83 -6.07 -10.73 12.53
N PHE A 84 -7.01 -11.30 11.80
CA PHE A 84 -6.87 -11.65 10.39
C PHE A 84 -7.83 -10.82 9.56
N GLY A 85 -7.31 -10.19 8.51
CA GLY A 85 -8.11 -9.39 7.59
C GLY A 85 -7.64 -9.48 6.15
N VAL A 86 -8.53 -9.12 5.25
CA VAL A 86 -8.26 -8.98 3.81
C VAL A 86 -8.59 -7.54 3.44
N GLY A 87 -7.68 -6.86 2.78
CA GLY A 87 -7.84 -5.44 2.52
C GLY A 87 -6.64 -4.83 1.83
N GLY A 88 -6.71 -3.54 1.61
CA GLY A 88 -5.63 -2.79 1.00
C GLY A 88 -6.05 -1.38 0.64
N PRO A 89 -5.09 -0.47 0.47
CA PRO A 89 -5.38 0.85 -0.03
C PRO A 89 -5.86 0.77 -1.49
N LEU A 90 -6.95 1.47 -1.77
CA LEU A 90 -7.40 1.80 -3.12
C LEU A 90 -7.23 3.30 -3.30
N GLY A 91 -6.61 3.74 -4.38
CA GLY A 91 -6.30 5.15 -4.56
C GLY A 91 -6.17 5.59 -6.00
N ILE A 92 -6.16 6.90 -6.15
CA ILE A 92 -5.91 7.60 -7.40
C ILE A 92 -4.81 8.62 -7.16
N VAL A 93 -3.88 8.72 -8.10
CA VAL A 93 -2.79 9.69 -8.08
C VAL A 93 -2.84 10.47 -9.39
N ALA A 94 -2.97 11.78 -9.28
CA ALA A 94 -2.87 12.71 -10.40
C ALA A 94 -1.53 13.45 -10.31
N GLY A 95 -0.69 13.24 -11.32
CA GLY A 95 0.59 13.91 -11.50
C GLY A 95 0.52 14.97 -12.60
N ALA A 96 1.24 16.07 -12.44
CA ALA A 96 1.44 17.05 -13.49
C ALA A 96 2.93 17.38 -13.59
N ARG A 97 3.49 17.30 -14.81
CA ARG A 97 4.85 17.75 -15.05
C ARG A 97 4.87 19.27 -15.10
N VAL A 98 5.51 19.90 -14.12
CA VAL A 98 5.66 21.38 -14.04
C VAL A 98 6.87 21.85 -14.84
N SER A 99 7.94 21.05 -14.88
CA SER A 99 9.13 21.28 -15.71
C SER A 99 9.78 19.95 -16.10
N ASP A 100 10.76 19.96 -16.99
CA ASP A 100 11.47 18.73 -17.39
C ASP A 100 12.15 17.99 -16.22
N SER A 101 12.38 18.68 -15.10
CA SER A 101 12.94 18.12 -13.87
C SER A 101 11.98 18.01 -12.69
N LEU A 102 10.74 18.52 -12.81
CA LEU A 102 9.79 18.57 -11.69
C LEU A 102 8.41 18.04 -12.07
N THR A 103 7.96 17.04 -11.33
CA THR A 103 6.60 16.52 -11.38
C THR A 103 5.95 16.73 -10.01
N LEU A 104 4.72 17.22 -10.00
CA LEU A 104 3.89 17.33 -8.80
C LEU A 104 2.83 16.25 -8.84
N ASP A 105 2.80 15.40 -7.80
CA ASP A 105 1.82 14.33 -7.67
C ASP A 105 0.90 14.61 -6.47
N ALA A 106 -0.41 14.53 -6.70
CA ALA A 106 -1.44 14.60 -5.68
C ALA A 106 -2.24 13.29 -5.69
N GLY A 107 -2.24 12.59 -4.55
CA GLY A 107 -2.91 11.31 -4.40
C GLY A 107 -3.95 11.32 -3.30
N ALA A 108 -5.03 10.57 -3.52
CA ALA A 108 -5.99 10.21 -2.48
C ALA A 108 -6.07 8.70 -2.40
N GLU A 109 -5.97 8.15 -1.19
CA GLU A 109 -6.11 6.73 -0.93
C GLU A 109 -7.15 6.48 0.17
N VAL A 110 -7.90 5.40 -0.02
CA VAL A 110 -8.89 4.89 0.92
C VAL A 110 -8.39 3.53 1.40
N PRO A 111 -7.92 3.41 2.64
CA PRO A 111 -7.61 2.11 3.24
C PRO A 111 -8.92 1.37 3.52
N VAL A 112 -9.03 0.15 2.99
CA VAL A 112 -10.16 -0.75 3.24
C VAL A 112 -9.64 -2.02 3.88
N LEU A 113 -10.17 -2.40 5.05
CA LEU A 113 -9.88 -3.69 5.68
C LEU A 113 -11.17 -4.40 6.04
N LEU A 114 -11.31 -5.65 5.59
CA LEU A 114 -12.31 -6.59 6.05
C LEU A 114 -11.67 -7.48 7.11
N SER A 115 -12.03 -7.31 8.38
CA SER A 115 -11.55 -8.15 9.48
C SER A 115 -12.46 -9.37 9.66
N PHE A 116 -11.85 -10.55 9.68
CA PHE A 116 -12.52 -11.82 9.93
C PHE A 116 -12.40 -12.32 11.37
N THR A 117 -11.62 -11.63 12.21
CA THR A 117 -11.53 -11.91 13.65
C THR A 117 -12.64 -11.23 14.42
N ASN A 118 -13.16 -11.88 15.47
CA ASN A 118 -14.24 -11.39 16.32
C ASN A 118 -13.89 -10.06 17.03
N PRO A 119 -14.69 -8.98 16.87
CA PRO A 119 -15.88 -8.91 16.02
C PRO A 119 -15.54 -8.72 14.53
N PHE A 120 -16.19 -9.53 13.67
CA PHE A 120 -16.16 -9.34 12.23
C PHE A 120 -16.63 -7.93 11.89
N GLY A 121 -15.89 -7.22 11.04
CA GLY A 121 -16.18 -5.83 10.74
C GLY A 121 -15.45 -5.29 9.52
N VAL A 122 -16.03 -4.27 8.91
CA VAL A 122 -15.40 -3.47 7.86
C VAL A 122 -14.80 -2.23 8.52
N VAL A 123 -13.49 -2.07 8.41
CA VAL A 123 -12.78 -0.88 8.89
C VAL A 123 -12.44 0.00 7.69
N PHE A 124 -12.87 1.26 7.79
CA PHE A 124 -12.48 2.33 6.88
C PHE A 124 -11.60 3.31 7.67
N GLY A 125 -10.37 3.53 7.22
CA GLY A 125 -9.42 4.43 7.88
C GLY A 125 -8.07 3.76 8.19
N PRO A 126 -7.07 4.55 8.65
CA PRO A 126 -5.78 4.02 9.07
C PRO A 126 -5.95 3.06 10.26
N LEU A 127 -5.21 1.95 10.25
CA LEU A 127 -5.11 0.98 11.34
C LEU A 127 -4.17 1.48 12.44
#